data_AF-A0A955SL65-F1
#
_entry.id   AF-A0A955SL65-F1
#
_cell.length_a   1.000
_cell.length_b   1.000
_cell.length_c   1.000
_cell.angle_alpha   90.00
_cell.angle_beta   90.00
_cell.angle_gamma   90.00
#
_symmetry.space_group_name_H-M   'P 1'
#
loop_
_entity.id
_entity.type
_entity.pdbx_description
1 polymer ?
#
loop_
_entity_poly.entity_id
_entity_poly.type
_entity_poly.pdbx_seq_one_letter_code
_entity_poly.pdbx_strand_id
1 'polypeptide(L)'
;IDTLREGTGLSRKEYLLDLIFPDKINAPGPGIRAGDFCEILVADYLEYVIGYWVPRCKYKEKATRNESVKGVDILGFLMPDTQKPSRTDTMVAFEIKAQLTGSQYAHRLQDAIDDSAKDYLRRAYSLNATKRRMIASGDTQAAMIIQRYQNISDHPYVYRSGAAVVLSDKAFDKSAIEESTTVSTHNNKASLDLIVIRGKDLMGLVHALYERAANEA
;
A
#
# COMPACT_ATOMS: atom_id res chain seq x y z
N ILE A 1 0.66 21.46 9.81
CA ILE A 1 -0.68 21.13 10.31
C ILE A 1 -1.42 22.36 10.82
N ASP A 2 -0.77 23.30 11.53
CA ASP A 2 -1.45 24.47 12.10
C ASP A 2 -2.20 25.30 11.06
N THR A 3 -1.57 25.62 9.93
CA THR A 3 -2.22 26.31 8.81
C THR A 3 -3.45 25.57 8.27
N LEU A 4 -3.45 24.24 8.30
CA LEU A 4 -4.56 23.44 7.77
C LEU A 4 -5.75 23.35 8.74
N ARG A 5 -5.49 23.43 10.05
CA ARG A 5 -6.54 23.40 11.08
C ARG A 5 -7.05 24.80 11.44
N GLU A 6 -6.30 25.85 11.12
CA GLU A 6 -6.72 27.23 11.35
C GLU A 6 -8.09 27.48 10.70
N GLY A 7 -9.01 28.11 11.43
CA GLY A 7 -10.41 28.30 11.02
C GLY A 7 -11.38 27.16 11.38
N THR A 8 -10.90 25.98 11.79
CA THR A 8 -11.78 24.88 12.25
C THR A 8 -12.16 24.97 13.72
N GLY A 9 -11.38 25.68 14.53
CA GLY A 9 -11.52 25.70 15.99
C GLY A 9 -10.97 24.47 16.72
N LEU A 10 -10.45 23.48 15.98
CA LEU A 10 -9.93 22.22 16.54
C LEU A 10 -8.48 22.36 17.03
N SER A 11 -8.15 21.64 18.10
CA SER A 11 -6.77 21.34 18.45
C SER A 11 -6.10 20.48 17.36
N ARG A 12 -4.76 20.36 17.39
CA ARG A 12 -4.04 19.49 16.45
C ARG A 12 -4.52 18.03 16.50
N LYS A 13 -4.73 17.52 17.71
CA LYS A 13 -5.22 16.17 17.97
C LYS A 13 -6.63 15.97 17.41
N GLU A 14 -7.56 16.87 17.74
CA GLU A 14 -8.95 16.79 17.24
C GLU A 14 -8.99 16.91 15.72
N TYR A 15 -8.22 17.84 15.14
CA TYR A 15 -8.12 17.96 13.69
C TYR A 15 -7.72 16.65 13.01
N LEU A 16 -6.69 15.97 13.53
CA LEU A 16 -6.28 14.67 13.01
C LEU A 16 -7.34 13.61 13.22
N LEU A 17 -7.89 13.48 14.43
CA LEU A 17 -8.85 12.42 14.75
C LEU A 17 -10.20 12.61 14.08
N ASP A 18 -10.62 13.84 13.80
CA ASP A 18 -11.97 14.15 13.32
C ASP A 18 -12.03 14.30 11.81
N LEU A 19 -10.96 14.82 11.18
CA LEU A 19 -10.96 15.18 9.76
C LEU A 19 -9.98 14.37 8.91
N ILE A 20 -8.87 13.87 9.46
CA ILE A 20 -7.80 13.25 8.67
C ILE A 20 -7.72 11.73 8.84
N PHE A 21 -7.63 11.25 10.08
CA PHE A 21 -7.47 9.85 10.38
C PHE A 21 -8.79 9.09 10.27
N PRO A 22 -8.80 7.87 9.73
CA PRO A 22 -10.04 7.09 9.66
C PRO A 22 -10.65 6.87 11.05
N ASP A 23 -11.95 6.68 11.13
CA ASP A 23 -12.65 6.46 12.40
C ASP A 23 -12.12 5.22 13.12
N LYS A 24 -12.03 5.28 14.46
CA LYS A 24 -11.54 4.16 15.30
C LYS A 24 -12.61 3.08 15.49
N ILE A 25 -13.89 3.46 15.45
CA ILE A 25 -15.05 2.65 15.86
C ILE A 25 -16.04 2.49 14.71
N ASN A 26 -16.43 3.58 14.05
CA ASN A 26 -17.52 3.58 13.08
C ASN A 26 -17.06 3.11 11.70
N ALA A 27 -17.76 2.13 11.14
CA ALA A 27 -17.48 1.64 9.79
C ALA A 27 -17.66 2.76 8.74
N PRO A 28 -16.82 2.81 7.68
CA PRO A 28 -15.76 1.86 7.37
C PRO A 28 -14.41 2.14 8.05
N GLY A 29 -14.32 3.14 8.93
CA GLY A 29 -13.07 3.65 9.52
C GLY A 29 -12.08 2.62 10.04
N PRO A 30 -12.49 1.67 10.91
CA PRO A 30 -11.59 0.63 11.42
C PRO A 30 -10.94 -0.19 10.30
N GLY A 31 -11.70 -0.53 9.26
CA GLY A 31 -11.20 -1.25 8.09
C GLY A 31 -10.19 -0.42 7.29
N ILE A 32 -10.42 0.88 7.15
CA ILE A 32 -9.48 1.80 6.49
C ILE A 32 -8.19 1.94 7.30
N ARG A 33 -8.26 2.05 8.64
CA ARG A 33 -7.06 2.05 9.50
C ARG A 33 -6.23 0.78 9.32
N ALA A 34 -6.90 -0.36 9.26
CA ALA A 34 -6.25 -1.65 9.03
C ALA A 34 -5.57 -1.70 7.65
N GLY A 35 -6.29 -1.31 6.59
CA GLY A 35 -5.74 -1.25 5.23
C GLY A 35 -4.54 -0.33 5.11
N ASP A 36 -4.68 0.93 5.55
CA ASP A 36 -3.60 1.93 5.52
C ASP A 36 -2.34 1.41 6.26
N PHE A 37 -2.50 0.79 7.44
CA PHE A 37 -1.37 0.19 8.16
C PHE A 37 -0.73 -0.97 7.41
N CYS A 38 -1.53 -1.88 6.85
CA CYS A 38 -1.02 -3.06 6.15
C CYS A 38 -0.23 -2.67 4.90
N GLU A 39 -0.71 -1.67 4.16
CA GLU A 39 0.02 -1.10 3.03
C GLU A 39 1.36 -0.50 3.47
N ILE A 40 1.40 0.26 4.58
CA ILE A 40 2.65 0.80 5.13
C ILE A 40 3.62 -0.32 5.53
N LEU A 41 3.13 -1.35 6.24
CA LEU A 41 3.94 -2.47 6.70
C LEU A 41 4.56 -3.26 5.54
N VAL A 42 3.77 -3.55 4.50
CA VAL A 42 4.27 -4.27 3.32
C VAL A 42 5.21 -3.38 2.51
N ALA A 43 4.94 -2.08 2.41
CA ALA A 43 5.86 -1.14 1.78
C ALA A 43 7.22 -1.08 2.50
N ASP A 44 7.24 -1.08 3.85
CA ASP A 44 8.46 -1.15 4.64
C ASP A 44 9.22 -2.46 4.43
N TYR A 45 8.51 -3.58 4.34
CA TYR A 45 9.12 -4.87 4.04
C TYR A 45 9.77 -4.86 2.64
N LEU A 46 9.06 -4.38 1.63
CA LEU A 46 9.60 -4.27 0.26
C LEU A 46 10.81 -3.34 0.21
N GLU A 47 10.79 -2.24 0.96
CA GLU A 47 11.86 -1.25 0.92
C GLU A 47 13.10 -1.68 1.71
N TYR A 48 12.93 -2.03 2.97
CA TYR A 48 14.04 -2.25 3.88
C TYR A 48 14.52 -3.69 3.96
N VAL A 49 13.68 -4.66 3.54
CA VAL A 49 14.06 -6.09 3.54
C VAL A 49 14.37 -6.57 2.14
N ILE A 50 13.56 -6.22 1.15
CA ILE A 50 13.74 -6.69 -0.24
C ILE A 50 14.61 -5.74 -1.07
N GLY A 51 14.67 -4.45 -0.72
CA GLY A 51 15.53 -3.47 -1.37
C GLY A 51 14.90 -2.72 -2.55
N TYR A 52 13.56 -2.73 -2.66
CA TYR A 52 12.86 -1.84 -3.60
C TYR A 52 12.89 -0.40 -3.08
N TRP A 53 12.88 0.59 -3.95
CA TRP A 53 12.47 1.94 -3.57
C TRP A 53 10.95 2.06 -3.69
N VAL A 54 10.27 2.53 -2.63
CA VAL A 54 8.80 2.60 -2.55
C VAL A 54 8.34 4.04 -2.30
N PRO A 55 7.55 4.67 -3.20
CA PRO A 55 7.00 6.00 -3.00
C PRO A 55 6.04 6.09 -1.80
N ARG A 56 6.30 6.99 -0.84
CA ARG A 56 5.48 7.16 0.38
C ARG A 56 4.48 8.32 0.34
N CYS A 57 4.21 8.87 -0.83
CA CYS A 57 3.40 10.09 -0.97
C CYS A 57 1.87 9.85 -0.94
N LYS A 58 1.39 8.60 -1.02
CA LYS A 58 -0.04 8.25 -1.20
C LYS A 58 -0.94 8.83 -0.09
N TYR A 59 -0.51 8.76 1.16
CA TYR A 59 -1.33 9.16 2.32
C TYR A 59 -1.33 10.66 2.62
N LYS A 60 -0.38 11.43 2.06
CA LYS A 60 -0.26 12.87 2.33
C LYS A 60 -1.49 13.67 1.86
N GLU A 61 -2.20 13.13 0.87
CA GLU A 61 -3.32 13.79 0.20
C GLU A 61 -4.66 13.06 0.41
N LYS A 62 -4.81 12.32 1.53
CA LYS A 62 -6.07 11.63 1.82
C LYS A 62 -7.19 12.66 2.00
N ALA A 63 -8.02 12.82 0.96
CA ALA A 63 -9.05 13.86 0.91
C ALA A 63 -10.24 13.56 1.85
N THR A 64 -10.48 12.30 2.17
CA THR A 64 -11.58 11.87 3.05
C THR A 64 -11.08 10.81 4.01
N ARG A 65 -11.27 11.04 5.31
CA ARG A 65 -10.73 10.18 6.37
C ARG A 65 -11.11 8.70 6.25
N ASN A 66 -12.32 8.40 5.77
CA ASN A 66 -12.86 7.04 5.70
C ASN A 66 -12.86 6.47 4.27
N GLU A 67 -12.02 6.99 3.38
CA GLU A 67 -11.87 6.46 2.02
C GLU A 67 -10.43 6.04 1.72
N SER A 68 -10.26 4.89 1.05
CA SER A 68 -8.97 4.46 0.51
C SER A 68 -8.62 5.26 -0.75
N VAL A 69 -7.34 5.61 -0.89
CA VAL A 69 -6.84 6.27 -2.10
C VAL A 69 -6.87 5.26 -3.25
N LYS A 70 -7.54 5.61 -4.35
CA LYS A 70 -7.67 4.75 -5.54
C LYS A 70 -6.33 4.54 -6.25
N GLY A 71 -6.21 3.40 -6.93
CA GLY A 71 -5.04 2.99 -7.70
C GLY A 71 -4.52 1.64 -7.21
N VAL A 72 -3.35 1.24 -7.70
CA VAL A 72 -2.55 0.16 -7.11
C VAL A 72 -2.19 0.51 -5.67
N ASP A 73 -2.21 -0.46 -4.76
CA ASP A 73 -1.92 -0.21 -3.35
C ASP A 73 -0.47 0.25 -3.14
N ILE A 74 0.49 -0.52 -3.66
CA ILE A 74 1.93 -0.22 -3.56
C ILE A 74 2.60 -0.35 -4.94
N LEU A 75 3.48 0.61 -5.25
CA LEU A 75 4.46 0.49 -6.33
C LEU A 75 5.86 0.43 -5.74
N GLY A 76 6.70 -0.49 -6.22
CA GLY A 76 8.10 -0.59 -5.83
C GLY A 76 9.01 -0.67 -7.05
N PHE A 77 10.20 -0.10 -6.94
CA PHE A 77 11.15 0.07 -8.05
C PHE A 77 12.54 -0.40 -7.65
N LEU A 78 13.11 -1.31 -8.44
CA LEU A 78 14.50 -1.74 -8.30
C LEU A 78 15.27 -1.29 -9.54
N MET A 79 16.38 -0.59 -9.32
CA MET A 79 17.25 -0.05 -10.37
C MET A 79 18.67 -0.52 -10.10
N PRO A 80 19.12 -1.63 -10.71
CA PRO A 80 20.51 -2.09 -10.57
C PRO A 80 21.53 -1.03 -11.01
N ASP A 81 21.17 -0.20 -11.99
CA ASP A 81 21.91 1.01 -12.38
C ASP A 81 21.03 2.26 -12.17
N THR A 82 21.40 3.11 -11.22
CA THR A 82 20.66 4.34 -10.91
C THR A 82 20.85 5.44 -11.96
N GLN A 83 21.88 5.36 -12.80
CA GLN A 83 22.21 6.37 -13.80
C GLN A 83 21.50 6.13 -15.13
N LYS A 84 21.21 4.87 -15.48
CA LYS A 84 20.67 4.51 -16.80
C LYS A 84 19.51 3.52 -16.70
N PRO A 85 18.38 3.77 -17.39
CA PRO A 85 17.33 2.78 -17.56
C PRO A 85 17.85 1.49 -18.19
N SER A 86 17.37 0.34 -17.70
CA SER A 86 17.79 -0.97 -18.18
C SER A 86 16.62 -1.96 -18.23
N ARG A 87 16.74 -2.97 -19.10
CA ARG A 87 15.83 -4.13 -19.15
C ARG A 87 15.80 -4.94 -17.85
N THR A 88 16.82 -4.79 -17.02
CA THR A 88 16.93 -5.42 -15.70
C THR A 88 16.30 -4.59 -14.58
N ASP A 89 15.89 -3.35 -14.86
CA ASP A 89 15.07 -2.59 -13.91
C ASP A 89 13.81 -3.40 -13.63
N THR A 90 13.36 -3.38 -12.38
CA THR A 90 12.16 -4.13 -11.98
C THR A 90 11.16 -3.18 -11.35
N MET A 91 9.89 -3.34 -11.70
CA MET A 91 8.79 -2.68 -11.05
C MET A 91 7.82 -3.72 -10.50
N VAL A 92 7.47 -3.59 -9.22
CA VAL A 92 6.42 -4.37 -8.56
C VAL A 92 5.17 -3.52 -8.39
N ALA A 93 4.01 -4.15 -8.54
CA ALA A 93 2.72 -3.62 -8.15
C ALA A 93 2.06 -4.64 -7.20
N PHE A 94 1.76 -4.22 -5.97
CA PHE A 94 1.14 -5.09 -4.97
C PHE A 94 -0.27 -4.61 -4.66
N GLU A 95 -1.20 -5.58 -4.59
CA GLU A 95 -2.50 -5.45 -3.94
C GLU A 95 -2.40 -6.02 -2.51
N ILE A 96 -2.96 -5.31 -1.53
CA ILE A 96 -2.83 -5.65 -0.11
C ILE A 96 -4.20 -5.86 0.51
N LYS A 97 -4.38 -6.97 1.24
CA LYS A 97 -5.57 -7.22 2.04
C LYS A 97 -5.24 -7.35 3.52
N ALA A 98 -6.19 -6.95 4.36
CA ALA A 98 -6.05 -6.96 5.80
C ALA A 98 -7.11 -7.86 6.45
N GLN A 99 -6.70 -8.64 7.45
CA GLN A 99 -7.59 -9.33 8.38
C GLN A 99 -7.01 -9.30 9.79
N LEU A 100 -7.06 -8.12 10.40
CA LEU A 100 -6.43 -7.86 11.70
C LEU A 100 -7.31 -8.27 12.90
N THR A 101 -8.53 -8.72 12.64
CA THR A 101 -9.51 -9.21 13.63
C THR A 101 -10.20 -10.48 13.12
N GLY A 102 -11.05 -11.07 13.96
CA GLY A 102 -11.69 -12.35 13.67
C GLY A 102 -10.79 -13.55 13.96
N SER A 103 -11.36 -14.75 13.82
CA SER A 103 -10.70 -16.01 14.20
C SER A 103 -10.73 -17.09 13.11
N GLN A 104 -11.23 -16.76 11.91
CA GLN A 104 -11.29 -17.68 10.78
C GLN A 104 -10.74 -16.98 9.56
N TYR A 105 -9.85 -17.64 8.82
CA TYR A 105 -9.28 -17.09 7.59
C TYR A 105 -10.38 -16.83 6.55
N ALA A 106 -10.47 -15.59 6.05
CA ALA A 106 -11.52 -15.17 5.13
C ALA A 106 -11.03 -15.06 3.68
N HIS A 107 -10.16 -15.99 3.24
CA HIS A 107 -9.64 -16.07 1.87
C HIS A 107 -8.97 -14.79 1.34
N ARG A 108 -8.49 -13.93 2.23
CA ARG A 108 -7.99 -12.59 1.89
C ARG A 108 -6.77 -12.57 0.96
N LEU A 109 -5.93 -13.62 0.96
CA LEU A 109 -4.86 -13.73 -0.02
C LEU A 109 -5.41 -13.96 -1.42
N GLN A 110 -6.47 -14.78 -1.56
CA GLN A 110 -7.11 -14.98 -2.85
C GLN A 110 -7.74 -13.69 -3.37
N ASP A 111 -8.43 -12.94 -2.49
CA ASP A 111 -8.95 -11.59 -2.83
C ASP A 111 -7.82 -10.69 -3.38
N ALA A 112 -6.64 -10.69 -2.74
CA ALA A 112 -5.49 -9.92 -3.18
C ALA A 112 -4.96 -10.36 -4.56
N ILE A 113 -4.88 -11.68 -4.79
CA ILE A 113 -4.47 -12.25 -6.08
C ILE A 113 -5.43 -11.80 -7.18
N ASP A 114 -6.73 -12.01 -6.99
CA ASP A 114 -7.76 -11.71 -7.99
C ASP A 114 -7.83 -10.22 -8.33
N ASP A 115 -7.63 -9.34 -7.34
CA ASP A 115 -7.61 -7.90 -7.56
C ASP A 115 -6.30 -7.42 -8.21
N SER A 116 -5.14 -7.98 -7.84
CA SER A 116 -3.84 -7.63 -8.44
C SER A 116 -3.77 -7.94 -9.94
N ALA A 117 -4.60 -8.88 -10.43
CA ALA A 117 -4.73 -9.17 -11.85
C ALA A 117 -5.22 -7.96 -12.67
N LYS A 118 -5.83 -6.95 -12.02
CA LYS A 118 -6.30 -5.71 -12.67
C LYS A 118 -5.23 -4.62 -12.72
N ASP A 119 -4.12 -4.78 -11.99
CA ASP A 119 -3.13 -3.72 -11.82
C ASP A 119 -2.32 -3.42 -13.07
N TYR A 120 -2.16 -4.39 -13.97
CA TYR A 120 -1.49 -4.15 -15.25
C TYR A 120 -2.16 -3.02 -16.06
N LEU A 121 -3.50 -2.89 -15.97
CA LEU A 121 -4.27 -1.81 -16.60
C LEU A 121 -4.16 -0.49 -15.83
N ARG A 122 -4.09 -0.57 -14.51
CA ARG A 122 -4.11 0.60 -13.62
C ARG A 122 -2.74 1.24 -13.41
N ARG A 123 -1.66 0.49 -13.66
CA ARG A 123 -0.27 0.92 -13.47
C ARG A 123 0.02 2.28 -14.12
N ALA A 124 -0.41 2.50 -15.36
CA ALA A 124 -0.15 3.75 -16.05
C ALA A 124 -0.75 4.95 -15.30
N TYR A 125 -1.98 4.81 -14.79
CA TYR A 125 -2.64 5.82 -13.97
C TYR A 125 -1.91 6.01 -12.63
N SER A 126 -1.53 4.93 -11.96
CA SER A 126 -0.79 5.01 -10.69
C SER A 126 0.58 5.65 -10.85
N LEU A 127 1.35 5.31 -11.88
CA LEU A 127 2.64 5.94 -12.18
C LEU A 127 2.48 7.45 -12.45
N ASN A 128 1.48 7.83 -13.26
CA ASN A 128 1.21 9.23 -13.54
C ASN A 128 0.80 10.00 -12.27
N ALA A 129 -0.10 9.43 -11.46
CA ALA A 129 -0.52 10.04 -10.19
C ALA A 129 0.67 10.19 -9.23
N THR A 130 1.51 9.17 -9.09
CA THR A 130 2.72 9.23 -8.25
C THR A 130 3.69 10.30 -8.74
N LYS A 131 3.98 10.37 -10.05
CA LYS A 131 4.87 11.41 -10.60
C LYS A 131 4.33 12.82 -10.34
N ARG A 132 3.01 13.03 -10.53
CA ARG A 132 2.36 14.32 -10.23
C ARG A 132 2.53 14.72 -8.77
N ARG A 133 2.34 13.80 -7.82
CA ARG A 133 2.56 14.04 -6.39
C ARG A 133 4.00 14.42 -6.08
N MET A 134 4.97 13.71 -6.67
CA MET A 134 6.39 14.01 -6.48
C MET A 134 6.73 15.42 -6.95
N ILE A 135 6.30 15.80 -8.16
CA ILE A 135 6.50 17.16 -8.69
C ILE A 135 5.82 18.20 -7.80
N ALA A 136 4.56 17.97 -7.38
CA ALA A 136 3.83 18.89 -6.51
C ALA A 136 4.52 19.08 -5.14
N SER A 137 5.19 18.04 -4.64
CA SER A 137 5.97 18.10 -3.40
C SER A 137 7.40 18.64 -3.56
N GLY A 138 7.82 19.00 -4.78
CA GLY A 138 9.17 19.48 -5.09
C GLY A 138 10.23 18.38 -5.21
N ASP A 139 9.86 17.11 -5.11
CA ASP A 139 10.77 15.96 -5.22
C ASP A 139 10.97 15.55 -6.68
N THR A 140 11.77 16.36 -7.39
CA THR A 140 12.07 16.13 -8.81
C THR A 140 12.91 14.87 -9.03
N GLN A 141 13.73 14.47 -8.05
CA GLN A 141 14.55 13.25 -8.13
C GLN A 141 13.67 12.00 -8.12
N ALA A 142 12.73 11.90 -7.18
CA ALA A 142 11.75 10.82 -7.18
C ALA A 142 10.89 10.81 -8.45
N ALA A 143 10.51 11.99 -8.96
CA ALA A 143 9.76 12.08 -10.21
C ALA A 143 10.53 11.52 -11.42
N MET A 144 11.86 11.67 -11.46
CA MET A 144 12.72 11.08 -12.50
C MET A 144 12.80 9.56 -12.38
N ILE A 145 12.81 9.00 -11.16
CA ILE A 145 12.73 7.55 -10.96
C ILE A 145 11.43 7.03 -11.60
N ILE A 146 10.28 7.63 -11.25
CA ILE A 146 8.98 7.21 -11.80
C ILE A 146 8.95 7.32 -13.33
N GLN A 147 9.55 8.36 -13.90
CA GLN A 147 9.61 8.57 -15.34
C GLN A 147 10.21 7.38 -16.09
N ARG A 148 11.21 6.70 -15.51
CA ARG A 148 11.86 5.51 -16.12
C ARG A 148 10.88 4.40 -16.45
N TYR A 149 9.76 4.31 -15.72
CA TYR A 149 8.80 3.21 -15.82
C TYR A 149 7.51 3.56 -16.56
N GLN A 150 7.34 4.81 -17.02
CA GLN A 150 6.09 5.26 -17.65
C GLN A 150 5.94 4.80 -19.10
N ASN A 151 7.03 4.50 -19.80
CA ASN A 151 7.02 4.08 -21.20
C ASN A 151 7.79 2.76 -21.38
N ILE A 152 7.08 1.65 -21.11
CA ILE A 152 7.65 0.29 -21.18
C ILE A 152 8.04 -0.15 -22.61
N SER A 153 7.40 0.43 -23.64
CA SER A 153 7.69 0.09 -25.03
C SER A 153 9.09 0.57 -25.43
N ASP A 154 9.43 1.80 -25.05
CA ASP A 154 10.73 2.40 -25.37
C ASP A 154 11.80 2.09 -24.32
N HIS A 155 11.38 1.95 -23.05
CA HIS A 155 12.23 1.63 -21.90
C HIS A 155 11.72 0.35 -21.22
N PRO A 156 11.98 -0.82 -21.83
CA PRO A 156 11.53 -2.09 -21.27
C PRO A 156 12.16 -2.35 -19.90
N TYR A 157 11.36 -2.93 -18.99
CA TYR A 157 11.73 -3.35 -17.64
C TYR A 157 10.95 -4.62 -17.26
N VAL A 158 11.37 -5.29 -16.18
CA VAL A 158 10.68 -6.45 -15.62
C VAL A 158 9.48 -5.97 -14.79
N TYR A 159 8.28 -6.46 -15.10
CA TYR A 159 7.09 -6.22 -14.31
C TYR A 159 6.72 -7.46 -13.49
N ARG A 160 6.54 -7.27 -12.18
CA ARG A 160 6.06 -8.30 -11.26
C ARG A 160 4.75 -7.85 -10.61
N SER A 161 3.80 -8.77 -10.53
CA SER A 161 2.59 -8.59 -9.74
C SER A 161 2.84 -9.09 -8.33
N GLY A 162 2.13 -8.54 -7.37
CA GLY A 162 2.23 -8.94 -5.98
C GLY A 162 0.87 -8.98 -5.32
N ALA A 163 0.67 -9.97 -4.46
CA ALA A 163 -0.49 -10.09 -3.61
C ALA A 163 -0.02 -10.34 -2.19
N ALA A 164 -0.44 -9.48 -1.26
CA ALA A 164 -0.10 -9.64 0.14
C ALA A 164 -1.32 -9.67 1.04
N VAL A 165 -1.23 -10.43 2.11
CA VAL A 165 -2.20 -10.41 3.20
C VAL A 165 -1.49 -10.21 4.54
N VAL A 166 -2.06 -9.35 5.38
CA VAL A 166 -1.67 -9.22 6.78
C VAL A 166 -2.78 -9.77 7.67
N LEU A 167 -2.45 -10.77 8.48
CA LEU A 167 -3.38 -11.56 9.28
C LEU A 167 -3.10 -11.41 10.77
N SER A 168 -4.15 -11.32 11.58
CA SER A 168 -3.99 -11.59 13.01
C SER A 168 -3.63 -13.06 13.22
N ASP A 169 -2.91 -13.36 14.30
CA ASP A 169 -2.58 -14.75 14.68
C ASP A 169 -3.82 -15.65 14.78
N LYS A 170 -4.96 -15.09 15.19
CA LYS A 170 -6.23 -15.84 15.30
C LYS A 170 -6.84 -16.14 13.94
N ALA A 171 -6.64 -15.27 12.96
CA ALA A 171 -7.14 -15.46 11.59
C ALA A 171 -6.18 -16.27 10.72
N PHE A 172 -4.93 -16.44 11.14
CA PHE A 172 -3.95 -17.22 10.39
C PHE A 172 -4.24 -18.72 10.50
N ASP A 173 -4.52 -19.33 9.35
CA ASP A 173 -4.64 -20.77 9.19
C ASP A 173 -3.86 -21.18 7.94
N LYS A 174 -2.74 -21.89 8.15
CA LYS A 174 -1.86 -22.28 7.06
C LYS A 174 -2.55 -23.21 6.06
N SER A 175 -3.29 -24.20 6.55
CA SER A 175 -3.97 -25.18 5.70
C SER A 175 -5.06 -24.49 4.88
N ALA A 176 -5.88 -23.65 5.51
CA ALA A 176 -6.91 -22.91 4.79
C ALA A 176 -6.33 -21.95 3.75
N ILE A 177 -5.18 -21.32 4.02
CA ILE A 177 -4.49 -20.48 3.03
C ILE A 177 -4.03 -21.34 1.85
N GLU A 178 -3.33 -22.44 2.09
CA GLU A 178 -2.81 -23.31 1.03
C GLU A 178 -3.92 -23.92 0.18
N GLU A 179 -5.03 -24.35 0.80
CA GLU A 179 -6.17 -24.98 0.12
C GLU A 179 -7.00 -24.00 -0.72
N SER A 180 -7.09 -22.74 -0.29
CA SER A 180 -7.92 -21.73 -0.98
C SER A 180 -7.15 -20.79 -1.90
N THR A 181 -5.82 -20.92 -1.98
CA THR A 181 -4.98 -20.07 -2.83
C THR A 181 -4.78 -20.70 -4.20
N THR A 182 -5.18 -20.00 -5.26
CA THR A 182 -4.97 -20.34 -6.66
C THR A 182 -4.49 -19.15 -7.46
N VAL A 183 -3.50 -19.38 -8.32
CA VAL A 183 -2.92 -18.37 -9.22
C VAL A 183 -3.17 -18.70 -10.70
N SER A 184 -3.90 -19.77 -10.98
CA SER A 184 -3.98 -20.35 -12.34
C SER A 184 -4.57 -19.39 -13.38
N THR A 185 -5.52 -18.55 -12.94
CA THR A 185 -6.23 -17.53 -13.72
C THR A 185 -5.55 -16.16 -13.71
N HIS A 186 -4.51 -15.97 -12.90
CA HIS A 186 -3.81 -14.70 -12.81
C HIS A 186 -3.02 -14.43 -14.10
N ASN A 187 -3.23 -13.28 -14.72
CA ASN A 187 -2.65 -12.92 -16.03
C ASN A 187 -1.11 -12.77 -16.00
N ASN A 188 -0.51 -12.54 -14.83
CA ASN A 188 0.93 -12.46 -14.62
C ASN A 188 1.46 -13.57 -13.70
N LYS A 189 0.82 -14.74 -13.67
CA LYS A 189 1.15 -15.83 -12.71
C LYS A 189 2.61 -16.31 -12.71
N ALA A 190 3.32 -16.17 -13.83
CA ALA A 190 4.74 -16.53 -13.93
C ALA A 190 5.66 -15.54 -13.16
N SER A 191 5.16 -14.35 -12.87
CA SER A 191 5.87 -13.25 -12.19
C SER A 191 4.96 -12.65 -11.10
N LEU A 192 4.37 -13.52 -10.27
CA LEU A 192 3.51 -13.15 -9.14
C LEU A 192 4.20 -13.51 -7.82
N ASP A 193 4.38 -12.52 -6.96
CA ASP A 193 4.93 -12.69 -5.62
C ASP A 193 3.80 -12.72 -4.58
N LEU A 194 3.80 -13.72 -3.70
CA LEU A 194 2.80 -13.87 -2.64
C LEU A 194 3.44 -13.62 -1.27
N ILE A 195 2.81 -12.76 -0.47
CA ILE A 195 3.29 -12.43 0.88
C ILE A 195 2.19 -12.69 1.92
N VAL A 196 2.52 -13.42 2.98
CA VAL A 196 1.68 -13.55 4.17
C VAL A 196 2.45 -13.04 5.37
N ILE A 197 1.95 -11.98 6.01
CA ILE A 197 2.47 -11.47 7.28
C ILE A 197 1.44 -11.79 8.36
N ARG A 198 1.89 -12.32 9.50
CA ARG A 198 1.03 -12.55 10.66
C ARG A 198 1.56 -11.88 11.92
N GLY A 199 0.67 -11.55 12.84
CA GLY A 199 1.06 -11.01 14.13
C GLY A 199 -0.03 -11.03 15.20
N LYS A 200 0.41 -10.90 16.45
CA LYS A 200 -0.46 -10.81 17.62
C LYS A 200 -1.01 -9.39 17.78
N ASP A 201 -2.29 -9.28 18.07
CA ASP A 201 -2.99 -8.03 18.41
C ASP A 201 -2.74 -6.85 17.46
N LEU A 202 -2.72 -7.14 16.15
CA LEU A 202 -2.42 -6.13 15.13
C LEU A 202 -3.42 -4.98 15.13
N MET A 203 -4.71 -5.24 15.34
CA MET A 203 -5.70 -4.16 15.38
C MET A 203 -5.50 -3.24 16.59
N GLY A 204 -5.13 -3.79 17.76
CA GLY A 204 -4.75 -3.02 18.93
C GLY A 204 -3.55 -2.10 18.63
N LEU A 205 -2.51 -2.65 18.01
CA LEU A 205 -1.35 -1.87 17.55
C LEU A 205 -1.75 -0.75 16.58
N VAL A 206 -2.56 -1.05 15.56
CA VAL A 206 -3.05 -0.06 14.59
C VAL A 206 -3.74 1.10 15.29
N HIS A 207 -4.67 0.80 16.19
CA HIS A 207 -5.37 1.85 16.93
C HIS A 207 -4.42 2.71 17.77
N ALA A 208 -3.45 2.07 18.44
CA ALA A 208 -2.46 2.77 19.27
C ALA A 208 -1.53 3.66 18.43
N LEU A 209 -1.15 3.25 17.22
CA LEU A 209 -0.30 4.06 16.33
C LEU A 209 -1.01 5.34 15.89
N TYR A 210 -2.26 5.25 15.45
CA TYR A 210 -3.05 6.45 15.11
C TYR A 210 -3.25 7.37 16.32
N GLU A 211 -3.50 6.80 17.49
CA GLU A 211 -3.68 7.57 18.72
C GLU A 211 -2.39 8.29 19.13
N ARG A 212 -1.25 7.60 19.05
CA ARG A 212 0.07 8.18 19.30
C ARG A 212 0.38 9.31 18.33
N ALA A 213 0.16 9.08 17.02
CA ALA A 213 0.37 10.10 16.00
C ALA A 213 -0.50 11.35 16.23
N ALA A 214 -1.73 11.19 16.75
CA ALA A 214 -2.59 12.33 17.07
C ALA A 214 -2.16 13.07 18.34
N ASN A 215 -1.63 12.34 19.34
CA ASN A 215 -1.17 12.92 20.60
C ASN A 215 0.17 13.67 20.47
N GLU A 216 1.03 13.27 19.54
CA GLU A 216 2.37 13.85 19.32
C GLU A 216 2.39 14.96 18.24
N ALA A 217 1.23 15.37 17.72
CA ALA A 217 1.09 16.29 16.58
C ALA A 217 1.38 17.77 16.85
#